data_AF-A0A1U7PS72-F1
#
_entry.id   AF-A0A1U7PS72-F1
#
_cell.length_a   1.000
_cell.length_b   1.000
_cell.length_c   1.000
_cell.angle_alpha   90.00
_cell.angle_beta   90.00
_cell.angle_gamma   90.00
#
_symmetry.space_group_name_H-M   'P 1'
#
loop_
_entity.id
_entity.type
_entity.pdbx_description
1 polymer ?
#
loop_
_entity_poly.entity_id
_entity_poly.type
_entity_poly.pdbx_seq_one_letter_code
_entity_poly.pdbx_strand_id
1 'polypeptide(L)'
;MDFINMKLLIVLCACFSFCKTNAQVGINTQLPTRKLDVNGNVRIEALTNKSDYASYDRILVTDNDGNIDYASKESLLPSSNPNNSDKESYSQIYNQTVSNGDPTKVLKCGKFYFSFSNASDS
;
A
#
# COMPACT_ATOMS: atom_id res chain seq x y z
N MET A 1 11.12 44.82 37.34
CA MET A 1 10.20 43.86 36.70
C MET A 1 9.56 43.04 37.80
N ASP A 2 8.30 43.30 38.11
CA ASP A 2 7.63 42.71 39.28
C ASP A 2 7.51 41.18 39.17
N PHE A 3 7.51 40.52 40.33
CA PHE A 3 7.42 39.06 40.46
C PHE A 3 6.21 38.45 39.70
N ILE A 4 5.14 39.24 39.57
CA ILE A 4 3.92 38.90 38.82
C ILE A 4 4.18 38.85 37.30
N ASN A 5 4.92 39.81 36.76
CA ASN A 5 5.26 39.86 35.34
C ASN A 5 6.19 38.71 34.94
N MET A 6 7.08 38.28 35.83
CA MET A 6 7.98 37.15 35.60
C MET A 6 7.24 35.80 35.61
N LYS A 7 6.24 35.62 36.51
CA LYS A 7 5.38 34.43 36.49
C LYS A 7 4.48 34.37 35.26
N LEU A 8 3.92 35.50 34.84
CA LEU A 8 3.10 35.60 33.63
C LEU A 8 3.91 35.26 32.37
N LEU A 9 5.16 35.72 32.29
CA LEU A 9 6.07 35.41 31.20
C LEU A 9 6.42 33.90 31.17
N ILE A 10 6.66 33.27 32.32
CA ILE A 10 6.92 31.83 32.40
C ILE A 10 5.69 31.01 31.96
N VAL A 11 4.47 31.42 32.34
CA VAL A 11 3.22 30.77 31.88
C VAL A 11 3.03 30.93 30.37
N LEU A 12 3.28 32.13 29.83
CA LEU A 12 3.23 32.38 28.38
C LEU A 12 4.27 31.55 27.61
N CYS A 13 5.51 31.45 28.11
CA CYS A 13 6.57 30.63 27.50
C CYS A 13 6.28 29.13 27.59
N ALA A 14 5.67 28.65 28.68
CA ALA A 14 5.24 27.26 28.83
C ALA A 14 4.07 26.91 27.89
N CYS A 15 3.10 27.81 27.74
CA CYS A 15 2.01 27.69 26.76
C CYS A 15 2.55 27.69 25.32
N PHE A 16 3.55 28.52 25.02
CA PHE A 16 4.16 28.59 23.69
C PHE A 16 5.00 27.33 23.39
N SER A 17 5.63 26.74 24.41
CA SER A 17 6.41 25.49 24.28
C SER A 17 5.53 24.25 24.09
N PHE A 18 4.26 24.31 24.50
CA PHE A 18 3.25 23.27 24.23
C PHE A 18 2.76 23.28 22.77
N CYS A 19 3.02 24.36 22.03
CA CYS A 19 2.76 24.46 20.60
C CYS A 19 3.93 23.89 19.78
N LYS A 20 4.31 22.65 20.06
CA LYS A 20 5.07 21.82 19.11
C LYS A 20 4.08 21.28 18.09
N THR A 21 3.44 22.15 17.32
CA THR A 21 2.63 21.70 16.20
C THR A 21 3.60 21.21 15.13
N ASN A 22 3.79 19.89 15.07
CA ASN A 22 4.06 19.29 13.77
C ASN A 22 3.04 19.87 12.78
N ALA A 23 3.41 20.13 11.53
CA ALA A 23 2.48 20.64 10.51
C ALA A 23 1.41 19.58 10.19
N GLN A 24 0.51 19.37 11.14
CA GLN A 24 -0.56 18.39 11.14
C GLN A 24 -1.87 19.12 10.86
N VAL A 25 -2.69 18.51 10.03
CA VAL A 25 -4.04 18.98 9.71
C VAL A 25 -5.02 17.98 10.28
N GLY A 26 -5.78 18.41 11.29
CA GLY A 26 -6.91 17.66 11.83
C GLY A 26 -8.22 18.15 11.22
N ILE A 27 -9.02 17.24 10.67
CA ILE A 27 -10.41 17.51 10.27
C ILE A 27 -11.32 16.77 11.24
N ASN A 28 -12.08 17.52 12.04
CA ASN A 28 -12.93 16.98 13.11
C ASN A 28 -12.15 16.13 14.15
N THR A 29 -10.88 16.45 14.36
CA THR A 29 -10.00 15.83 15.37
C THR A 29 -9.13 16.89 16.03
N GLN A 30 -9.17 16.98 17.36
CA GLN A 30 -8.46 18.00 18.13
C GLN A 30 -6.99 17.61 18.41
N LEU A 31 -6.70 16.31 18.35
CA LEU A 31 -5.38 15.74 18.61
C LEU A 31 -5.00 14.80 17.45
N PRO A 32 -4.59 15.33 16.29
CA PRO A 32 -4.19 14.52 15.15
C PRO A 32 -3.06 13.55 15.51
N THR A 33 -3.27 12.27 15.20
CA THR A 33 -2.27 11.21 15.41
C THR A 33 -1.35 11.04 14.21
N ARG A 34 -1.75 11.56 13.04
CA ARG A 34 -0.99 11.55 11.77
C ARG A 34 -0.88 12.96 11.19
N LYS A 35 -0.14 13.11 10.08
CA LYS A 35 0.03 14.41 9.40
C LYS A 35 -1.27 14.98 8.86
N LEU A 36 -2.13 14.12 8.34
CA LEU A 36 -3.52 14.42 8.02
C LEU A 36 -4.35 13.37 8.76
N ASP A 37 -5.24 13.82 9.63
CA ASP A 37 -6.10 12.97 10.43
C ASP A 37 -7.54 13.47 10.27
N VAL A 38 -8.43 12.59 9.81
CA VAL A 38 -9.81 12.93 9.44
C VAL A 38 -10.73 11.99 10.19
N ASN A 39 -11.50 12.52 11.13
CA ASN A 39 -12.59 11.78 11.76
C ASN A 39 -13.84 11.84 10.87
N GLY A 40 -13.86 10.99 9.85
CA GLY A 40 -14.89 10.92 8.82
C GLY A 40 -14.42 10.20 7.56
N ASN A 41 -15.09 10.46 6.44
CA ASN A 41 -14.78 9.84 5.16
C ASN A 41 -13.86 10.73 4.31
N VAL A 42 -12.87 10.13 3.65
CA VAL A 42 -12.01 10.79 2.66
C VAL A 42 -12.34 10.25 1.27
N ARG A 43 -12.59 11.14 0.31
CA ARG A 43 -12.70 10.79 -1.12
C ARG A 43 -11.54 11.39 -1.88
N ILE A 44 -10.82 10.56 -2.63
CA ILE A 44 -9.87 11.01 -3.65
C ILE A 44 -10.59 11.00 -4.99
N GLU A 45 -10.65 12.15 -5.65
CA GLU A 45 -11.42 12.30 -6.90
C GLU A 45 -10.88 11.41 -8.03
N ALA A 46 -9.55 11.32 -8.15
CA ALA A 46 -8.88 10.52 -9.16
C ALA A 46 -7.68 9.78 -8.56
N LEU A 47 -7.69 8.45 -8.67
CA LEU A 47 -6.55 7.58 -8.40
C LEU A 47 -6.15 6.90 -9.71
N THR A 48 -4.91 7.09 -10.15
CA THR A 48 -4.39 6.39 -11.34
C THR A 48 -3.71 5.10 -10.91
N ASN A 49 -4.13 3.97 -11.51
CA ASN A 49 -3.42 2.72 -11.32
C ASN A 49 -2.04 2.79 -12.01
N LYS A 50 -0.98 2.61 -11.22
CA LYS A 50 0.42 2.55 -11.68
C LYS A 50 1.09 1.20 -11.34
N SER A 51 0.31 0.17 -11.02
CA SER A 51 0.82 -1.16 -10.63
C SER A 51 1.74 -1.79 -11.68
N ASP A 52 1.59 -1.41 -12.95
CA ASP A 52 2.36 -2.00 -14.06
C ASP A 52 3.68 -1.27 -14.32
N TYR A 53 3.89 -0.11 -13.70
CA TYR A 53 5.10 0.68 -13.86
C TYR A 53 6.17 0.17 -12.89
N ALA A 54 7.31 -0.28 -13.42
CA ALA A 54 8.41 -0.83 -12.62
C ALA A 54 8.98 0.18 -11.58
N SER A 55 8.83 1.48 -11.81
CA SER A 55 9.29 2.53 -10.89
C SER A 55 8.36 2.74 -9.67
N TYR A 56 7.18 2.11 -9.65
CA TYR A 56 6.22 2.19 -8.56
C TYR A 56 6.21 0.86 -7.80
N ASP A 57 7.00 0.80 -6.74
CA ASP A 57 7.24 -0.36 -5.88
C ASP A 57 6.33 -0.40 -4.63
N ARG A 58 5.41 0.55 -4.50
CA ARG A 58 4.52 0.72 -3.35
C ARG A 58 3.06 0.57 -3.73
N ILE A 59 2.33 -0.19 -2.93
CA ILE A 59 0.90 -0.44 -3.07
C ILE A 59 0.20 0.18 -1.88
N LEU A 60 -0.86 0.95 -2.15
CA LEU A 60 -1.68 1.58 -1.12
C LEU A 60 -2.36 0.51 -0.26
N VAL A 61 -2.21 0.60 1.06
CA VAL A 61 -2.83 -0.31 2.02
C VAL A 61 -3.43 0.45 3.19
N THR A 62 -4.30 -0.24 3.94
CA THR A 62 -4.87 0.27 5.18
C THR A 62 -4.66 -0.72 6.32
N ASP A 63 -4.48 -0.20 7.53
CA ASP A 63 -4.45 -1.02 8.75
C ASP A 63 -5.78 -0.95 9.53
N ASN A 64 -5.84 -1.65 10.66
CA ASN A 64 -7.03 -1.71 11.52
C ASN A 64 -7.34 -0.38 12.22
N ASP A 65 -6.38 0.53 12.31
CA ASP A 65 -6.54 1.85 12.90
C ASP A 65 -7.02 2.89 11.87
N GLY A 66 -7.26 2.47 10.62
CA GLY A 66 -7.71 3.33 9.54
C GLY A 66 -6.61 4.19 8.92
N ASN A 67 -5.34 3.87 9.18
CA ASN A 67 -4.23 4.56 8.56
C ASN A 67 -4.12 4.17 7.08
N ILE A 68 -3.75 5.14 6.24
CA ILE A 68 -3.39 4.91 4.84
C ILE A 68 -1.86 4.89 4.75
N ASP A 69 -1.30 3.74 4.39
CA ASP A 69 0.15 3.51 4.29
C ASP A 69 0.49 2.75 2.99
N TYR A 70 1.66 2.13 2.93
CA TYR A 70 2.07 1.32 1.78
C TYR A 70 2.64 -0.03 2.18
N ALA A 71 2.40 -1.04 1.34
CA ALA A 71 3.17 -2.26 1.29
C ALA A 71 4.11 -2.21 0.09
N SER A 72 5.30 -2.81 0.21
CA SER A 72 6.16 -2.98 -0.97
C SER A 72 5.59 -4.06 -1.89
N LYS A 73 5.81 -3.92 -3.19
CA LYS A 73 5.37 -4.91 -4.19
C LYS A 73 6.03 -6.26 -3.94
N GLU A 74 7.28 -6.25 -3.50
CA GLU A 74 8.06 -7.42 -3.12
C GLU A 74 7.43 -8.17 -1.94
N SER A 75 6.82 -7.44 -1.00
CA SER A 75 6.09 -8.01 0.12
C SER A 75 4.85 -8.79 -0.31
N LEU A 76 4.34 -8.61 -1.53
CA LEU A 76 3.22 -9.39 -2.06
C LEU A 76 3.65 -10.59 -2.90
N LEU A 77 4.95 -10.69 -3.25
CA LEU A 77 5.45 -11.85 -3.98
C LEU A 77 5.45 -13.09 -3.07
N PRO A 78 5.17 -14.29 -3.63
CA PRO A 78 5.26 -15.53 -2.88
C PRO A 78 6.68 -15.75 -2.38
N SER A 79 6.82 -16.46 -1.24
CA SER A 79 8.13 -16.79 -0.73
C SER A 79 8.87 -17.70 -1.73
N SER A 80 10.19 -17.57 -1.81
CA SER A 80 11.02 -18.46 -2.63
C SER A 80 11.14 -19.88 -2.04
N ASN A 81 10.61 -20.10 -0.82
CA ASN A 81 10.63 -21.40 -0.15
C ASN A 81 9.33 -22.16 -0.45
N PRO A 82 9.38 -23.29 -1.17
CA PRO A 82 8.20 -24.05 -1.57
C PRO A 82 7.39 -24.62 -0.39
N ASN A 83 7.94 -24.64 0.82
CA ASN A 83 7.29 -25.20 2.02
C ASN A 83 6.72 -24.12 2.96
N ASN A 84 6.79 -22.84 2.57
CA ASN A 84 6.30 -21.72 3.37
C ASN A 84 5.50 -20.79 2.46
N SER A 85 4.26 -21.18 2.14
CA SER A 85 3.42 -20.42 1.22
C SER A 85 2.18 -19.89 1.94
N ASP A 86 2.36 -18.79 2.68
CA ASP A 86 1.24 -17.96 3.16
C ASP A 86 0.59 -17.14 2.02
N LYS A 87 1.08 -17.32 0.78
CA LYS A 87 0.63 -16.61 -0.43
C LYS A 87 0.45 -17.62 -1.55
N GLU A 88 -0.72 -17.61 -2.18
CA GLU A 88 -0.98 -18.44 -3.36
C GLU A 88 -0.63 -17.67 -4.64
N SER A 89 0.17 -18.31 -5.51
CA SER A 89 0.42 -17.80 -6.87
C SER A 89 -0.58 -18.44 -7.82
N TYR A 90 -1.54 -17.66 -8.31
CA TYR A 90 -2.47 -18.13 -9.33
C TYR A 90 -1.74 -18.23 -10.67
N SER A 91 -1.47 -19.46 -11.14
CA SER A 91 -1.16 -19.66 -12.56
C SER A 91 -2.42 -19.35 -13.38
N GLN A 92 -2.28 -18.57 -14.45
CA GLN A 92 -3.40 -18.31 -15.34
C GLN A 92 -3.84 -19.63 -15.98
N ILE A 93 -5.02 -20.14 -15.62
CA ILE A 93 -5.57 -21.34 -16.25
C ILE A 93 -6.23 -20.89 -17.56
N TYR A 94 -5.60 -21.21 -18.70
CA TYR A 94 -6.16 -20.94 -20.00
C TYR A 94 -7.05 -22.11 -20.42
N ASN A 95 -8.37 -21.90 -20.41
CA ASN A 95 -9.33 -22.86 -20.96
C ASN A 95 -9.61 -22.50 -22.43
N GLN A 96 -9.43 -23.47 -23.33
CA GLN A 96 -9.79 -23.33 -24.74
C GLN A 96 -11.06 -24.14 -25.04
N THR A 97 -11.91 -23.60 -25.89
CA THR A 97 -13.16 -24.24 -26.34
C THR A 97 -12.95 -25.21 -27.51
N VAL A 98 -11.71 -25.36 -27.97
CA VAL A 98 -11.30 -26.24 -29.05
C VAL A 98 -10.34 -27.31 -28.51
N SER A 99 -10.30 -28.50 -29.11
CA SER A 99 -9.43 -29.62 -28.70
C SER A 99 -7.93 -29.37 -28.87
N ASN A 100 -7.52 -28.17 -29.28
CA ASN A 100 -6.14 -27.82 -29.59
C ASN A 100 -5.57 -26.82 -28.57
N GLY A 101 -4.25 -26.86 -28.36
CA GLY A 101 -3.54 -25.84 -27.59
C GLY A 101 -3.50 -24.47 -28.28
N ASP A 102 -3.16 -23.43 -27.51
CA ASP A 102 -2.89 -22.07 -28.00
C ASP A 102 -1.43 -21.67 -27.71
N PRO A 103 -0.55 -21.62 -28.72
CA PRO A 103 0.87 -21.31 -28.59
C PRO A 103 1.12 -19.87 -28.14
N THR A 104 0.12 -19.00 -28.26
CA THR A 104 0.19 -17.62 -27.77
C THR A 104 0.00 -17.55 -26.26
N LYS A 105 -0.49 -18.62 -25.63
CA LYS A 105 -0.65 -18.76 -24.18
C LYS A 105 0.52 -19.54 -23.61
N VAL A 106 1.37 -18.85 -22.85
CA VAL A 106 2.56 -19.44 -22.23
C VAL A 106 2.48 -19.32 -20.72
N LEU A 107 2.52 -20.45 -20.02
CA LEU A 107 2.63 -20.50 -18.58
C LEU A 107 4.11 -20.41 -18.20
N LYS A 108 4.47 -19.38 -17.45
CA LYS A 108 5.82 -19.21 -16.93
C LYS A 108 5.91 -19.77 -15.51
N CYS A 109 6.72 -20.81 -15.32
CA CYS A 109 7.08 -21.33 -14.01
C CYS A 109 8.59 -21.16 -13.79
N GLY A 110 8.98 -20.06 -13.15
CA GLY A 110 10.39 -19.71 -12.96
C GLY A 110 11.14 -19.53 -14.29
N LYS A 111 12.04 -20.47 -14.60
CA LYS A 111 12.82 -20.52 -15.86
C LYS A 111 12.20 -21.44 -16.92
N PHE A 112 11.14 -22.16 -16.58
CA PHE A 112 10.42 -23.04 -17.50
C PHE A 112 9.24 -22.31 -18.12
N TYR A 113 8.99 -22.61 -19.39
CA TYR A 113 7.86 -22.09 -20.16
C TYR A 113 7.09 -23.28 -20.70
N PHE A 114 5.80 -23.35 -20.39
CA PHE A 114 4.89 -24.38 -20.89
C PHE A 114 3.91 -23.73 -21.86
N SER A 115 3.77 -24.32 -23.05
CA SER A 115 2.71 -23.99 -24.00
C SER A 115 2.21 -25.28 -24.63
N PHE A 116 0.93 -25.30 -25.00
CA PHE A 116 0.34 -26.40 -25.74
C PHE A 116 0.28 -26.01 -27.21
N SER A 117 0.82 -26.86 -28.08
CA SER A 117 0.77 -26.63 -29.52
C SER A 117 -0.62 -26.94 -30.10
N ASN A 118 -0.93 -26.44 -31.30
CA ASN A 118 -2.15 -26.81 -32.03
C ASN A 118 -1.97 -28.08 -32.86
N ALA A 119 -0.81 -28.74 -32.77
CA ALA A 119 -0.62 -30.01 -33.45
C ALA A 119 -1.43 -31.08 -32.70
N SER A 120 -2.21 -31.85 -33.44
CA SER A 120 -2.77 -33.10 -32.94
C SER A 120 -1.64 -34.12 -32.87
N ASP A 121 -1.43 -34.75 -31.70
CA ASP A 121 -0.51 -35.89 -31.59
C ASP A 121 -0.92 -36.96 -32.61
N SER A 122 0.04 -37.35 -33.45
CA SER A 122 -0.11 -38.37 -34.51
C SER A 122 -0.14 -39.77 -33.93
#